data_AF-A0A3A8QW32-F1
#
_entry.id   AF-A0A3A8QW32-F1
#
_cell.length_a   1.000
_cell.length_b   1.000
_cell.length_c   1.000
_cell.angle_alpha   90.00
_cell.angle_beta   90.00
_cell.angle_gamma   90.00
#
_symmetry.space_group_name_H-M   'P 1'
#
loop_
_entity.id
_entity.type
_entity.pdbx_description
1 polymer ?
#
loop_
_entity_poly.entity_id
_entity_poly.type
_entity_poly.pdbx_seq_one_letter_code
_entity_poly.pdbx_strand_id
1 'polypeptide(L)'
;MWGTWGAVLALLVSGCDAIDLSELTQRDAKTRVRPEPPGEHCEFGGDAVQSGLDRDRDGELDDAEVTATDYVCDTSAANVLLRVRPVLPGTPQCPMGGQVSHAGHDANGNGLLEDEEISREVYACDEPAPVLSRLRPLPAFTAPCDGDDSGGTVLEAGLDLDGDTALTMSEVEATHSFCGMAPADLKVRHQAEAEGPHCARGGTRVDAFQDEDGDGEPDRDGSATTVYVCQSVRVHDGTFVVTSAVDLVALEGVTHLRGELIISAPTLTDASLPSLAVIQESLTVRGNASLRRLSLPALRYVGGNAAVLSNARLDALTLGTAPEGLVRVERSLLVEDNPMLPTLEGLAAVQPYDSISLRANNALVDPGVLPYVHVLLGSLIIEDHLQLDRTPFVNLSQVHGEVRLTNNSALPGPFGLGQLTSVDGTLELSGNAVLEELHPLGQLTSVGQLIIGGNPRLRDTAGFERLRHAGRIHVQGNKELLSVGDMPALEQVDDTFAVKANEKLQRVHHLPSLRNAVSVSAVANPALTSLEGFGRLTRLTTLEVLGNTALTSLGGLARLREVDFFNLQGNTALADFGLTELERVSLAFVVVDNAKLPTCRATALAASVFQGDPVAGVNIDQNDDAATCP
;
A
#
# COMPACT_ATOMS: atom_id res chain seq x y z
N MET A 1 -99.51 -30.17 -24.26
CA MET A 1 -100.18 -31.14 -23.36
C MET A 1 -99.15 -31.57 -22.33
N TRP A 2 -99.36 -31.15 -21.08
CA TRP A 2 -98.57 -31.57 -19.91
C TRP A 2 -98.89 -33.03 -19.56
N GLY A 3 -97.91 -33.78 -19.04
CA GLY A 3 -98.12 -35.16 -18.59
C GLY A 3 -96.83 -35.94 -18.27
N THR A 4 -96.31 -35.70 -17.07
CA THR A 4 -95.58 -36.59 -16.14
C THR A 4 -95.09 -37.97 -16.60
N TRP A 5 -93.80 -38.27 -16.36
CA TRP A 5 -93.30 -39.52 -15.74
C TRP A 5 -92.13 -39.19 -14.79
N GLY A 6 -92.32 -39.42 -13.48
CA GLY A 6 -91.23 -39.70 -12.54
C GLY A 6 -90.72 -41.13 -12.75
N ALA A 7 -89.67 -41.64 -12.11
CA ALA A 7 -88.99 -41.24 -10.89
C ALA A 7 -87.60 -41.90 -10.88
N VAL A 8 -86.62 -41.32 -10.19
CA VAL A 8 -85.67 -42.12 -9.40
C VAL A 8 -85.54 -41.46 -8.03
N LEU A 9 -85.77 -42.31 -7.04
CA LEU A 9 -85.92 -42.10 -5.61
C LEU A 9 -84.58 -42.33 -4.90
N ALA A 10 -84.41 -41.71 -3.72
CA ALA A 10 -83.47 -42.04 -2.64
C ALA A 10 -82.03 -41.45 -2.84
N LEU A 11 -81.45 -40.61 -1.97
CA LEU A 11 -81.33 -40.66 -0.51
C LEU A 11 -80.75 -39.33 0.05
N LEU A 12 -81.24 -38.94 1.24
CA LEU A 12 -80.58 -38.19 2.33
C LEU A 12 -80.30 -36.68 2.21
N VAL A 13 -81.11 -35.95 3.00
CA VAL A 13 -80.85 -34.65 3.62
C VAL A 13 -80.01 -34.86 4.88
N SER A 14 -78.79 -34.32 4.93
CA SER A 14 -77.96 -33.93 6.09
C SER A 14 -76.56 -33.65 5.55
N GLY A 15 -75.80 -32.63 5.90
CA GLY A 15 -75.93 -31.53 6.84
C GLY A 15 -74.89 -30.49 6.44
N CYS A 16 -74.88 -29.34 7.11
CA CYS A 16 -73.71 -28.49 7.10
C CYS A 16 -72.56 -29.25 7.77
N ASP A 17 -71.66 -29.84 6.99
CA ASP A 17 -70.33 -30.12 7.52
C ASP A 17 -69.68 -28.76 7.72
N ALA A 18 -69.56 -28.39 8.99
CA ALA A 18 -68.62 -27.37 9.40
C ALA A 18 -67.26 -27.77 8.81
N ILE A 19 -66.60 -26.83 8.14
CA ILE A 19 -65.15 -26.92 7.97
C ILE A 19 -64.61 -27.03 9.39
N ASP A 20 -64.10 -28.20 9.74
CA ASP A 20 -63.51 -28.43 11.05
C ASP A 20 -62.17 -27.69 11.11
N LEU A 21 -62.22 -26.46 11.61
CA LEU A 21 -61.03 -25.66 11.90
C LEU A 21 -60.12 -26.32 12.95
N SER A 22 -60.53 -27.41 13.60
CA SER A 22 -59.66 -28.19 14.50
C SER A 22 -58.62 -29.06 13.77
N GLU A 23 -58.86 -29.47 12.52
CA GLU A 23 -57.84 -30.20 11.71
C GLU A 23 -56.73 -29.28 11.18
N LEU A 24 -57.00 -27.97 11.05
CA LEU A 24 -56.04 -26.94 10.67
C LEU A 24 -55.29 -26.32 11.86
N THR A 25 -55.72 -26.58 13.10
CA THR A 25 -55.16 -25.98 14.32
C THR A 25 -54.41 -26.96 15.24
N GLN A 26 -54.20 -28.21 14.80
CA GLN A 26 -53.44 -29.25 15.52
C GLN A 26 -52.26 -29.78 14.70
N ARG A 27 -51.37 -28.90 14.26
CA ARG A 27 -50.02 -29.30 13.88
C ARG A 27 -49.08 -28.59 14.83
N ASP A 28 -48.40 -29.38 15.65
CA ASP A 28 -47.47 -28.83 16.64
C ASP A 28 -46.25 -28.30 15.88
N ALA A 29 -45.89 -27.05 16.15
CA ALA A 29 -44.59 -26.54 15.72
C ALA A 29 -43.52 -27.22 16.56
N LYS A 30 -42.56 -27.87 15.91
CA LYS A 30 -41.44 -28.57 16.53
C LYS A 30 -40.13 -27.87 16.17
N THR A 31 -39.20 -27.92 17.10
CA THR A 31 -37.83 -27.41 16.92
C THR A 31 -36.84 -28.50 17.28
N ARG A 32 -35.79 -28.64 16.48
CA ARG A 32 -34.67 -29.55 16.74
C ARG A 32 -33.36 -28.79 16.57
N VAL A 33 -32.43 -29.02 17.49
CA VAL A 33 -31.08 -28.45 17.42
C VAL A 33 -30.10 -29.51 16.94
N ARG A 34 -29.24 -29.16 15.99
CA ARG A 34 -28.11 -29.99 15.53
C ARG A 34 -26.82 -29.18 15.60
N PRO A 35 -25.67 -29.78 15.98
CA PRO A 35 -24.39 -29.08 15.94
C PRO A 35 -24.04 -28.64 14.51
N GLU A 36 -23.60 -27.39 14.36
CA GLU A 36 -23.09 -26.83 13.11
C GLU A 36 -21.56 -26.76 13.17
N PRO A 37 -20.82 -27.46 12.29
CA PRO A 37 -19.37 -27.36 12.25
C PRO A 37 -18.94 -25.97 11.75
N PRO A 38 -17.71 -25.51 12.08
CA PRO A 38 -17.13 -24.31 11.48
C PRO A 38 -17.16 -24.38 9.96
N GLY A 39 -17.68 -23.33 9.31
CA GLY A 39 -17.88 -23.32 7.87
C GLY A 39 -18.68 -22.11 7.38
N GLU A 40 -19.36 -22.28 6.23
CA GLU A 40 -20.03 -21.18 5.53
C GLU A 40 -21.22 -20.56 6.28
N HIS A 41 -21.88 -21.30 7.18
CA HIS A 41 -23.03 -20.82 7.95
C HIS A 41 -22.63 -20.12 9.23
N CYS A 42 -21.67 -20.71 9.96
CA CYS A 42 -21.05 -20.15 11.15
C CYS A 42 -19.54 -20.32 11.04
N GLU A 43 -18.81 -19.22 11.05
CA GLU A 43 -17.37 -19.21 10.82
C GLU A 43 -16.61 -20.00 11.90
N PHE A 44 -17.07 -19.90 13.14
CA PHE A 44 -16.51 -20.60 14.30
C PHE A 44 -17.32 -21.83 14.73
N GLY A 45 -18.32 -22.23 13.93
CA GLY A 45 -19.29 -23.27 14.26
C GLY A 45 -20.38 -22.77 15.20
N GLY A 46 -21.22 -23.67 15.67
CA GLY A 46 -22.33 -23.36 16.57
C GLY A 46 -23.43 -24.40 16.51
N ASP A 47 -24.68 -23.95 16.48
CA ASP A 47 -25.86 -24.81 16.44
C ASP A 47 -26.82 -24.39 15.32
N ALA A 48 -27.32 -25.37 14.56
CA ALA A 48 -28.40 -25.21 13.61
C ALA A 48 -29.74 -25.54 14.30
N VAL A 49 -30.58 -24.52 14.45
CA VAL A 49 -31.93 -24.60 15.01
C VAL A 49 -32.94 -24.74 13.88
N GLN A 50 -33.46 -25.95 13.71
CA GLN A 50 -34.42 -26.28 12.67
C GLN A 50 -35.84 -26.21 13.23
N SER A 51 -36.77 -25.62 12.47
CA SER A 51 -38.18 -25.51 12.85
C SER A 51 -39.12 -25.89 11.71
N GLY A 52 -40.24 -26.52 12.08
CA GLY A 52 -41.25 -26.97 11.14
C GLY A 52 -42.54 -27.37 11.83
N LEU A 53 -43.55 -27.70 11.02
CA LEU A 53 -44.80 -28.29 11.51
C LEU A 53 -44.66 -29.80 11.41
N ASP A 54 -44.97 -30.51 12.48
CA ASP A 54 -45.14 -31.96 12.49
C ASP A 54 -46.35 -32.30 11.59
N ARG A 55 -46.07 -32.67 10.34
CA ARG A 55 -47.05 -32.85 9.26
C ARG A 55 -47.68 -34.23 9.32
N ASP A 56 -46.93 -35.24 9.72
CA ASP A 56 -47.40 -36.61 9.83
C ASP A 56 -47.87 -37.00 11.26
N ARG A 57 -47.64 -36.11 12.23
CA ARG A 57 -48.08 -36.19 13.63
C ARG A 57 -47.42 -37.34 14.39
N ASP A 58 -46.19 -37.69 14.03
CA ASP A 58 -45.43 -38.71 14.73
C ASP A 58 -44.77 -38.19 16.02
N GLY A 59 -44.79 -36.87 16.24
CA GLY A 59 -44.30 -36.18 17.42
C GLY A 59 -42.84 -35.71 17.32
N GLU A 60 -42.13 -36.04 16.24
CA GLU A 60 -40.76 -35.62 15.93
C GLU A 60 -40.76 -34.50 14.86
N LEU A 61 -39.57 -34.00 14.53
CA LEU A 61 -39.38 -33.09 13.38
C LEU A 61 -38.48 -33.79 12.38
N ASP A 62 -39.11 -34.34 11.34
CA ASP A 62 -38.41 -35.03 10.26
C ASP A 62 -37.74 -34.05 9.29
N ASP A 63 -36.72 -34.51 8.57
CA ASP A 63 -35.95 -33.65 7.64
C ASP A 63 -36.85 -33.09 6.50
N ALA A 64 -37.92 -33.80 6.13
CA ALA A 64 -38.91 -33.36 5.15
C ALA A 64 -39.90 -32.30 5.68
N GLU A 65 -39.94 -32.11 7.01
CA GLU A 65 -40.86 -31.21 7.70
C GLU A 65 -40.22 -29.89 8.07
N VAL A 66 -38.89 -29.83 8.07
CA VAL A 66 -38.12 -28.59 8.30
C VAL A 66 -38.52 -27.55 7.26
N THR A 67 -39.02 -26.40 7.73
CA THR A 67 -39.40 -25.26 6.89
C THR A 67 -38.50 -24.05 7.07
N ALA A 68 -37.76 -23.97 8.18
CA ALA A 68 -36.79 -22.92 8.44
C ALA A 68 -35.62 -23.47 9.26
N THR A 69 -34.43 -22.92 9.01
CA THR A 69 -33.21 -23.20 9.78
C THR A 69 -32.57 -21.87 10.14
N ASP A 70 -32.43 -21.63 11.44
CA ASP A 70 -31.65 -20.51 11.99
C ASP A 70 -30.33 -21.07 12.52
N TYR A 71 -29.25 -20.34 12.36
CA TYR A 71 -27.94 -20.72 12.89
C TYR A 71 -27.58 -19.81 14.05
N VAL A 72 -27.25 -20.40 15.20
CA VAL A 72 -26.70 -19.68 16.36
C VAL A 72 -25.19 -19.92 16.34
N CYS A 73 -24.45 -18.90 15.95
CA CYS A 73 -23.03 -19.02 15.68
C CYS A 73 -22.21 -18.60 16.91
N ASP A 74 -21.15 -19.36 17.18
CA ASP A 74 -20.10 -18.96 18.10
C ASP A 74 -19.39 -17.73 17.53
N THR A 75 -19.04 -16.77 18.38
CA THR A 75 -18.42 -15.52 17.95
C THR A 75 -17.05 -15.33 18.60
N SER A 76 -16.19 -14.57 17.93
CA SER A 76 -14.88 -14.19 18.47
C SER A 76 -14.98 -13.15 19.61
N ALA A 77 -16.16 -12.58 19.85
CA ALA A 77 -16.39 -11.51 20.81
C ALA A 77 -17.14 -12.00 22.06
N ALA A 78 -16.55 -11.77 23.23
CA ALA A 78 -17.18 -12.16 24.50
C ALA A 78 -18.52 -11.45 24.72
N ASN A 79 -19.54 -12.20 25.11
CA ASN A 79 -20.91 -11.74 25.38
C ASN A 79 -21.61 -11.08 24.17
N VAL A 80 -21.20 -11.44 22.95
CA VAL A 80 -21.92 -11.10 21.72
C VAL A 80 -22.41 -12.40 21.11
N LEU A 81 -23.71 -12.48 20.85
CA LEU A 81 -24.33 -13.61 20.18
C LEU A 81 -24.61 -13.23 18.73
N LEU A 82 -24.48 -14.22 17.84
CA LEU A 82 -24.79 -14.10 16.43
C LEU A 82 -25.86 -15.13 16.08
N ARG A 83 -26.93 -14.66 15.43
CA ARG A 83 -27.93 -15.51 14.80
C ARG A 83 -27.97 -15.20 13.31
N VAL A 84 -27.66 -16.20 12.49
CA VAL A 84 -27.70 -16.08 11.03
C VAL A 84 -28.96 -16.76 10.50
N ARG A 85 -29.69 -16.07 9.62
CA ARG A 85 -30.86 -16.63 8.93
C ARG A 85 -30.68 -16.57 7.41
N PRO A 86 -30.96 -17.67 6.68
CA PRO A 86 -31.07 -17.62 5.24
C PRO A 86 -32.20 -16.69 4.80
N VAL A 87 -31.95 -15.85 3.81
CA VAL A 87 -32.95 -15.00 3.16
C VAL A 87 -33.39 -15.70 1.89
N LEU A 88 -34.69 -15.96 1.77
CA LEU A 88 -35.25 -16.60 0.57
C LEU A 88 -35.25 -15.63 -0.62
N PRO A 89 -35.05 -16.13 -1.86
CA PRO A 89 -35.22 -15.33 -3.07
C PRO A 89 -36.62 -14.73 -3.19
N GLY A 90 -36.71 -13.56 -3.83
CA GLY A 90 -37.96 -12.82 -4.02
C GLY A 90 -38.31 -11.84 -2.89
N THR A 91 -37.48 -11.74 -1.86
CA THR A 91 -37.59 -10.65 -0.87
C THR A 91 -37.05 -9.33 -1.45
N PRO A 92 -37.60 -8.17 -1.05
CA PRO A 92 -37.15 -6.88 -1.58
C PRO A 92 -35.73 -6.50 -1.12
N GLN A 93 -35.24 -7.04 0.00
CA GLN A 93 -33.90 -6.79 0.51
C GLN A 93 -32.83 -7.56 -0.27
N CYS A 94 -33.04 -8.86 -0.50
CA CYS A 94 -32.14 -9.68 -1.31
C CYS A 94 -32.96 -10.44 -2.37
N PRO A 95 -33.14 -9.87 -3.58
CA PRO A 95 -33.98 -10.46 -4.63
C PRO A 95 -33.60 -11.89 -5.03
N MET A 96 -32.31 -12.21 -4.97
CA MET A 96 -31.76 -13.52 -5.34
C MET A 96 -31.50 -14.43 -4.13
N GLY A 97 -31.94 -14.02 -2.94
CA GLY A 97 -31.65 -14.70 -1.69
C GLY A 97 -30.32 -14.24 -1.07
N GLY A 98 -29.92 -14.88 0.01
CA GLY A 98 -28.70 -14.53 0.73
C GLY A 98 -28.81 -14.93 2.19
N GLN A 99 -28.22 -14.10 3.06
CA GLN A 99 -28.35 -14.25 4.50
C GLN A 99 -28.53 -12.92 5.20
N VAL A 100 -29.08 -12.98 6.40
CA VAL A 100 -29.11 -11.88 7.35
C VAL A 100 -28.44 -12.31 8.65
N SER A 101 -27.54 -11.47 9.13
CA SER A 101 -26.80 -11.64 10.38
C SER A 101 -27.41 -10.71 11.44
N HIS A 102 -27.96 -11.31 12.50
CA HIS A 102 -28.46 -10.61 13.69
C HIS A 102 -27.43 -10.71 14.80
N ALA A 103 -26.93 -9.59 15.28
CA ALA A 103 -25.97 -9.55 16.37
C ALA A 103 -26.48 -8.68 17.52
N GLY A 104 -26.18 -9.11 18.75
CA GLY A 104 -26.57 -8.43 19.97
C GLY A 104 -25.82 -8.93 21.19
N HIS A 105 -26.02 -8.24 22.31
CA HIS A 105 -25.52 -8.69 23.60
C HIS A 105 -26.58 -9.55 24.27
N ASP A 106 -26.14 -10.66 24.87
CA ASP A 106 -26.97 -11.45 25.78
C ASP A 106 -27.23 -10.63 27.07
N ALA A 107 -28.33 -9.90 27.09
CA ALA A 107 -28.63 -8.94 28.14
C ALA A 107 -29.18 -9.62 29.39
N ASN A 108 -29.83 -10.78 29.22
CA ASN A 108 -30.44 -11.53 30.31
C ASN A 108 -29.58 -12.73 30.78
N GLY A 109 -28.50 -13.04 30.07
CA GLY A 109 -27.50 -14.05 30.42
C GLY A 109 -27.96 -15.49 30.18
N ASN A 110 -28.93 -15.72 29.30
CA ASN A 110 -29.50 -17.04 29.05
C ASN A 110 -28.85 -17.78 27.86
N GLY A 111 -27.89 -17.15 27.19
CA GLY A 111 -27.14 -17.73 26.08
C GLY A 111 -27.90 -17.79 24.75
N LEU A 112 -29.04 -17.11 24.61
CA LEU A 112 -29.83 -17.04 23.38
C LEU A 112 -29.98 -15.59 22.93
N LEU A 113 -29.93 -15.35 21.62
CA LEU A 113 -30.18 -14.01 21.07
C LEU A 113 -31.67 -13.84 20.78
N GLU A 114 -32.38 -13.15 21.65
CA GLU A 114 -33.78 -12.79 21.43
C GLU A 114 -33.93 -11.56 20.53
N ASP A 115 -35.11 -11.41 19.94
CA ASP A 115 -35.39 -10.32 19.00
C ASP A 115 -35.25 -8.94 19.65
N GLU A 116 -35.52 -8.84 20.96
CA GLU A 116 -35.32 -7.62 21.76
C GLU A 116 -33.84 -7.29 22.04
N GLU A 117 -32.94 -8.27 21.92
CA GLU A 117 -31.51 -8.13 22.18
C GLU A 117 -30.71 -7.77 20.92
N ILE A 118 -31.31 -7.94 19.74
CA ILE A 118 -30.70 -7.60 18.45
C ILE A 118 -30.49 -6.09 18.39
N SER A 119 -29.23 -5.68 18.41
CA SER A 119 -28.84 -4.27 18.21
C SER A 119 -28.29 -4.00 16.82
N ARG A 120 -27.93 -5.04 16.06
CA ARG A 120 -27.42 -4.90 14.69
C ARG A 120 -27.97 -5.99 13.77
N GLU A 121 -28.37 -5.58 12.58
CA GLU A 121 -28.82 -6.44 11.50
C GLU A 121 -28.05 -6.07 10.23
N VAL A 122 -27.52 -7.08 9.52
CA VAL A 122 -26.74 -6.91 8.31
C VAL A 122 -27.17 -7.94 7.28
N TYR A 123 -27.54 -7.48 6.10
CA TYR A 123 -27.86 -8.33 4.97
C TYR A 123 -26.61 -8.57 4.13
N ALA A 124 -26.38 -9.82 3.73
CA ALA A 124 -25.38 -10.21 2.77
C ALA A 124 -26.10 -10.97 1.64
N CYS A 125 -26.37 -10.27 0.55
CA CYS A 125 -27.21 -10.76 -0.54
C CYS A 125 -26.38 -11.57 -1.54
N ASP A 126 -26.94 -12.68 -2.02
CA ASP A 126 -26.32 -13.48 -3.08
C ASP A 126 -26.52 -12.75 -4.41
N GLU A 127 -25.43 -12.50 -5.15
CA GLU A 127 -25.48 -11.95 -6.50
C GLU A 127 -24.86 -12.96 -7.48
N PRO A 128 -25.67 -13.80 -8.15
CA PRO A 128 -25.15 -14.73 -9.15
C PRO A 128 -24.74 -13.95 -10.39
N ALA A 129 -23.47 -14.10 -10.76
CA ALA A 129 -22.86 -13.48 -11.92
C ALA A 129 -22.26 -14.56 -12.85
N PRO A 130 -22.09 -14.27 -14.16
CA PRO A 130 -21.39 -15.19 -15.04
C PRO A 130 -19.91 -15.26 -14.63
N VAL A 131 -19.33 -16.45 -14.71
CA VAL A 131 -17.90 -16.62 -14.45
C VAL A 131 -17.10 -16.27 -15.70
N LEU A 132 -16.18 -15.34 -15.56
CA LEU A 132 -15.18 -15.00 -16.57
C LEU A 132 -13.84 -15.64 -16.20
N SER A 133 -13.03 -15.90 -17.20
CA SER A 133 -11.64 -16.31 -17.01
C SER A 133 -10.75 -15.67 -18.05
N ARG A 134 -9.51 -15.35 -17.67
CA ARG A 134 -8.48 -14.89 -18.62
C ARG A 134 -7.13 -15.53 -18.34
N LEU A 135 -6.34 -15.68 -19.40
CA LEU A 135 -4.93 -16.02 -19.33
C LEU A 135 -4.11 -14.75 -19.54
N ARG A 136 -3.19 -14.45 -18.64
CA ARG A 136 -2.30 -13.29 -18.70
C ARG A 136 -0.84 -13.74 -18.66
N PRO A 137 0.04 -13.28 -19.55
CA PRO A 137 1.45 -13.62 -19.48
C PRO A 137 2.10 -13.06 -18.21
N LEU A 138 2.98 -13.85 -17.61
CA LEU A 138 3.91 -13.47 -16.55
C LEU A 138 5.30 -13.24 -17.14
N PRO A 139 5.92 -12.08 -16.91
CA PRO A 139 7.31 -11.86 -17.27
C PRO A 139 8.24 -12.83 -16.53
N ALA A 140 9.42 -13.09 -17.13
CA ALA A 140 10.49 -13.81 -16.45
C ALA A 140 10.84 -13.20 -15.09
N PHE A 141 11.26 -14.03 -14.14
CA PHE A 141 11.61 -13.63 -12.77
C PHE A 141 10.45 -12.99 -11.97
N THR A 142 9.19 -13.24 -12.37
CA THR A 142 8.01 -12.80 -11.62
C THR A 142 7.49 -13.94 -10.75
N ALA A 143 7.45 -13.77 -9.43
CA ALA A 143 6.86 -14.76 -8.52
C ALA A 143 5.38 -15.03 -8.90
N PRO A 144 4.90 -16.29 -8.88
CA PRO A 144 5.57 -17.49 -8.35
C PRO A 144 6.53 -18.21 -9.34
N CYS A 145 6.79 -17.65 -10.52
CA CYS A 145 7.69 -18.21 -11.54
C CYS A 145 9.08 -17.55 -11.55
N ASP A 146 9.59 -17.19 -10.37
CA ASP A 146 10.84 -16.45 -10.19
C ASP A 146 12.11 -17.26 -10.52
N GLY A 147 12.01 -18.59 -10.65
CA GLY A 147 13.09 -19.49 -11.07
C GLY A 147 13.21 -19.75 -12.58
N ASP A 148 12.36 -19.13 -13.41
CA ASP A 148 12.28 -19.42 -14.85
C ASP A 148 12.66 -18.19 -15.71
N ASP A 149 13.68 -18.36 -16.56
CA ASP A 149 14.16 -17.36 -17.52
C ASP A 149 13.12 -17.07 -18.63
N SER A 150 12.09 -17.92 -18.78
CA SER A 150 11.06 -17.83 -19.82
C SER A 150 9.73 -17.21 -19.35
N GLY A 151 9.56 -16.97 -18.04
CA GLY A 151 8.33 -16.42 -17.48
C GLY A 151 7.22 -17.47 -17.32
N GLY A 152 5.97 -17.09 -17.57
CA GLY A 152 4.83 -18.01 -17.44
C GLY A 152 3.49 -17.39 -17.86
N THR A 153 2.40 -17.97 -17.38
CA THR A 153 1.03 -17.52 -17.60
C THR A 153 0.21 -17.64 -16.30
N VAL A 154 -0.56 -16.62 -15.93
CA VAL A 154 -1.59 -16.72 -14.88
C VAL A 154 -2.95 -16.96 -15.51
N LEU A 155 -3.64 -17.99 -15.03
CA LEU A 155 -5.08 -18.13 -15.13
C LEU A 155 -5.74 -17.36 -13.99
N GLU A 156 -6.62 -16.42 -14.33
CA GLU A 156 -7.46 -15.69 -13.39
C GLU A 156 -8.92 -16.00 -13.72
N ALA A 157 -9.72 -16.34 -12.72
CA ALA A 157 -11.14 -16.64 -12.87
C ALA A 157 -11.95 -15.97 -11.75
N GLY A 158 -13.18 -15.54 -12.06
CA GLY A 158 -14.02 -14.81 -11.12
C GLY A 158 -15.39 -14.48 -11.68
N LEU A 159 -16.26 -13.96 -10.83
CA LEU A 159 -17.63 -13.57 -11.15
C LEU A 159 -17.66 -12.14 -11.68
N ASP A 160 -18.33 -11.92 -12.82
CA ASP A 160 -18.60 -10.59 -13.42
C ASP A 160 -19.74 -9.89 -12.65
N LEU A 161 -19.38 -9.26 -11.53
CA LEU A 161 -20.32 -8.71 -10.56
C LEU A 161 -20.93 -7.39 -11.05
N ASP A 162 -20.23 -6.63 -11.88
CA ASP A 162 -20.74 -5.38 -12.44
C ASP A 162 -21.39 -5.54 -13.83
N GLY A 163 -21.24 -6.71 -14.46
CA GLY A 163 -21.87 -7.07 -15.72
C GLY A 163 -21.24 -6.37 -16.92
N ASP A 164 -20.02 -5.83 -16.79
CA ASP A 164 -19.32 -5.12 -17.86
C ASP A 164 -18.59 -6.07 -18.83
N THR A 165 -18.66 -7.38 -18.58
CA THR A 165 -18.03 -8.46 -19.36
C THR A 165 -16.50 -8.47 -19.35
N ALA A 166 -15.89 -7.70 -18.45
CA ALA A 166 -14.46 -7.67 -18.22
C ALA A 166 -14.14 -8.17 -16.81
N LEU A 167 -13.24 -9.14 -16.71
CA LEU A 167 -12.79 -9.62 -15.39
C LEU A 167 -11.86 -8.57 -14.76
N THR A 168 -12.41 -7.67 -13.94
CA THR A 168 -11.63 -6.70 -13.19
C THR A 168 -10.91 -7.37 -12.01
N MET A 169 -9.90 -6.72 -11.42
CA MET A 169 -9.16 -7.34 -10.31
C MET A 169 -10.00 -7.54 -9.05
N SER A 170 -11.02 -6.71 -8.82
CA SER A 170 -12.00 -6.88 -7.73
C SER A 170 -12.80 -8.18 -7.84
N GLU A 171 -12.91 -8.71 -9.06
CA GLU A 171 -13.74 -9.87 -9.37
C GLU A 171 -12.97 -11.18 -9.39
N VAL A 172 -11.64 -11.13 -9.52
CA VAL A 172 -10.79 -12.33 -9.55
C VAL A 172 -10.86 -13.06 -8.21
N GLU A 173 -11.44 -14.26 -8.21
CA GLU A 173 -11.64 -15.10 -7.03
C GLU A 173 -10.62 -16.24 -6.94
N ALA A 174 -10.20 -16.76 -8.09
CA ALA A 174 -9.26 -17.86 -8.15
C ALA A 174 -8.15 -17.58 -9.15
N THR A 175 -6.92 -17.91 -8.76
CA THR A 175 -5.74 -17.75 -9.62
C THR A 175 -4.87 -18.98 -9.62
N HIS A 176 -4.25 -19.29 -10.76
CA HIS A 176 -3.23 -20.32 -10.87
C HIS A 176 -2.15 -19.88 -11.86
N SER A 177 -0.89 -20.17 -11.55
CA SER A 177 0.24 -19.80 -12.40
C SER A 177 0.87 -21.03 -13.05
N PHE A 178 1.06 -20.97 -14.35
CA PHE A 178 1.80 -21.94 -15.16
C PHE A 178 3.16 -21.35 -15.52
N CYS A 179 4.25 -21.86 -14.94
CA CYS A 179 5.60 -21.40 -15.27
C CYS A 179 6.10 -22.06 -16.56
N GLY A 180 6.81 -21.29 -17.39
CA GLY A 180 7.40 -21.74 -18.65
C GLY A 180 6.42 -21.96 -19.81
N MET A 181 5.15 -21.60 -19.63
CA MET A 181 4.10 -21.78 -20.64
C MET A 181 3.57 -20.44 -21.14
N ALA A 182 3.38 -20.32 -22.46
CA ALA A 182 2.75 -19.14 -23.05
C ALA A 182 1.21 -19.28 -23.01
N PRO A 183 0.46 -18.16 -23.02
CA PRO A 183 -1.01 -18.22 -23.04
C PRO A 183 -1.59 -18.93 -24.29
N ALA A 184 -0.81 -19.01 -25.38
CA ALA A 184 -1.22 -19.68 -26.60
C ALA A 184 -1.21 -21.20 -26.50
N ASP A 185 -0.41 -21.75 -25.57
CA ASP A 185 -0.24 -23.19 -25.36
C ASP A 185 -1.25 -23.73 -24.35
N LEU A 186 -2.13 -22.87 -23.82
CA LEU A 186 -3.10 -23.19 -22.78
C LEU A 186 -4.53 -22.97 -23.29
N LYS A 187 -5.39 -23.93 -23.01
CA LYS A 187 -6.82 -23.85 -23.24
C LYS A 187 -7.58 -23.83 -21.93
N VAL A 188 -8.64 -23.02 -21.87
CA VAL A 188 -9.51 -22.90 -20.69
C VAL A 188 -10.91 -23.40 -21.04
N ARG A 189 -11.51 -24.18 -20.13
CA ARG A 189 -12.86 -24.75 -20.27
C ARG A 189 -13.64 -24.53 -18.97
N HIS A 190 -14.86 -24.02 -19.08
CA HIS A 190 -15.76 -23.83 -17.94
C HIS A 190 -16.72 -25.00 -17.84
N GLN A 191 -16.92 -25.51 -16.63
CA GLN A 191 -17.89 -26.56 -16.35
C GLN A 191 -18.62 -26.24 -15.04
N ALA A 192 -19.89 -26.61 -14.96
CA ALA A 192 -20.63 -26.48 -13.71
C ALA A 192 -19.99 -27.40 -12.65
N GLU A 193 -19.72 -26.83 -11.47
CA GLU A 193 -19.29 -27.58 -10.30
C GLU A 193 -20.49 -27.83 -9.40
N ALA A 194 -20.70 -29.10 -9.03
CA ALA A 194 -21.79 -29.49 -8.14
C ALA A 194 -21.46 -29.14 -6.68
N GLU A 195 -22.49 -29.07 -5.85
CA GLU A 195 -22.34 -28.97 -4.40
C GLU A 195 -21.44 -30.09 -3.87
N GLY A 196 -20.40 -29.72 -3.11
CA GLY A 196 -19.40 -30.66 -2.66
C GLY A 196 -18.24 -30.02 -1.91
N PRO A 197 -17.14 -30.77 -1.71
CA PRO A 197 -15.99 -30.32 -0.91
C PRO A 197 -15.20 -29.17 -1.56
N HIS A 198 -15.36 -28.91 -2.86
CA HIS A 198 -14.71 -27.80 -3.56
C HIS A 198 -15.52 -26.50 -3.47
N CYS A 199 -16.85 -26.61 -3.65
CA CYS A 199 -17.79 -25.52 -3.45
C CYS A 199 -19.04 -26.07 -2.76
N ALA A 200 -19.32 -25.64 -1.52
CA ALA A 200 -20.41 -26.19 -0.72
C ALA A 200 -21.79 -25.99 -1.39
N ARG A 201 -21.97 -24.90 -2.13
CA ARG A 201 -23.19 -24.56 -2.88
C ARG A 201 -23.04 -24.71 -4.40
N GLY A 202 -22.01 -25.45 -4.83
CA GLY A 202 -21.63 -25.56 -6.22
C GLY A 202 -21.02 -24.26 -6.75
N GLY A 203 -20.75 -24.22 -8.05
CA GLY A 203 -20.13 -23.07 -8.68
C GLY A 203 -19.72 -23.36 -10.12
N THR A 204 -18.65 -22.72 -10.54
CA THR A 204 -18.01 -23.01 -11.83
C THR A 204 -16.60 -23.48 -11.58
N ARG A 205 -16.26 -24.65 -12.11
CA ARG A 205 -14.86 -25.04 -12.23
C ARG A 205 -14.32 -24.56 -13.58
N VAL A 206 -13.11 -24.04 -13.54
CA VAL A 206 -12.38 -23.52 -14.68
C VAL A 206 -11.14 -24.40 -14.85
N ASP A 207 -11.23 -25.31 -15.80
CA ASP A 207 -10.15 -26.22 -16.15
C ASP A 207 -9.22 -25.50 -17.14
N ALA A 208 -7.92 -25.48 -16.85
CA ALA A 208 -6.92 -25.02 -17.79
C ALA A 208 -5.89 -26.12 -18.05
N PHE A 209 -5.66 -26.42 -19.32
CA PHE A 209 -4.79 -27.50 -19.74
C PHE A 209 -3.95 -27.10 -20.94
N GLN A 210 -2.80 -27.74 -21.08
CA GLN A 210 -1.90 -27.58 -22.20
C GLN A 210 -2.50 -28.21 -23.47
N ASP A 211 -2.45 -27.45 -24.56
CA ASP A 211 -3.01 -27.73 -25.89
C ASP A 211 -2.02 -27.18 -26.94
N GLU A 212 -0.83 -27.79 -27.03
CA GLU A 212 0.24 -27.35 -27.94
C GLU A 212 -0.09 -27.60 -29.41
N ASP A 213 -0.88 -28.64 -29.70
CA ASP A 213 -1.26 -29.00 -31.06
C ASP A 213 -2.54 -28.29 -31.55
N GLY A 214 -3.25 -27.59 -30.66
CA GLY A 214 -4.39 -26.74 -30.96
C GLY A 214 -5.65 -27.52 -31.33
N ASP A 215 -5.74 -28.80 -30.93
CA ASP A 215 -6.89 -29.65 -31.19
C ASP A 215 -8.06 -29.42 -30.21
N GLY A 216 -7.81 -28.69 -29.12
CA GLY A 216 -8.80 -28.30 -28.12
C GLY A 216 -9.02 -29.33 -27.01
N GLU A 217 -8.23 -30.40 -26.98
CA GLU A 217 -8.20 -31.41 -25.94
C GLU A 217 -6.88 -31.38 -25.14
N PRO A 218 -6.85 -31.94 -23.92
CA PRO A 218 -5.63 -31.97 -23.12
C PRO A 218 -4.56 -32.87 -23.74
N ASP A 219 -3.35 -32.34 -23.86
CA ASP A 219 -2.18 -33.11 -24.26
C ASP A 219 -1.92 -34.29 -23.31
N ARG A 220 -1.50 -35.43 -23.88
CA ARG A 220 -1.39 -36.72 -23.14
C ARG A 220 -0.48 -36.66 -21.90
N ASP A 221 0.56 -35.83 -21.95
CA ASP A 221 1.51 -35.58 -20.85
C ASP A 221 1.56 -34.07 -20.51
N GLY A 222 0.52 -33.32 -20.90
CA GLY A 222 0.43 -31.87 -20.71
C GLY A 222 0.07 -31.47 -19.28
N SER A 223 0.48 -30.27 -18.88
CA SER A 223 0.08 -29.70 -17.60
C SER A 223 -1.41 -29.36 -17.60
N ALA A 224 -2.13 -29.76 -16.56
CA ALA A 224 -3.54 -29.41 -16.37
C ALA A 224 -3.80 -29.02 -14.91
N THR A 225 -4.64 -28.02 -14.72
CA THR A 225 -5.06 -27.51 -13.42
C THR A 225 -6.56 -27.22 -13.47
N THR A 226 -7.17 -27.16 -12.29
CA THR A 226 -8.55 -26.72 -12.13
C THR A 226 -8.59 -25.67 -11.04
N VAL A 227 -9.20 -24.53 -11.33
CA VAL A 227 -9.55 -23.52 -10.32
C VAL A 227 -11.05 -23.48 -10.16
N TYR A 228 -11.53 -23.12 -8.96
CA TYR A 228 -12.94 -23.14 -8.62
C TYR A 228 -13.40 -21.72 -8.27
N VAL A 229 -14.51 -21.31 -8.87
CA VAL A 229 -15.22 -20.05 -8.59
C VAL A 229 -16.56 -20.45 -7.96
N CYS A 230 -16.62 -20.41 -6.63
CA CYS A 230 -17.75 -20.94 -5.89
C CYS A 230 -18.92 -19.94 -5.87
N GLN A 231 -20.13 -20.42 -6.13
CA GLN A 231 -21.32 -19.57 -6.14
C GLN A 231 -21.80 -19.31 -4.70
N SER A 232 -21.39 -18.17 -4.13
CA SER A 232 -22.17 -17.35 -3.18
C SER A 232 -21.36 -16.14 -2.75
N VAL A 233 -21.18 -15.19 -3.68
CA VAL A 233 -20.71 -13.86 -3.32
C VAL A 233 -21.81 -13.19 -2.51
N ARG A 234 -21.56 -13.13 -1.20
CA ARG A 234 -22.40 -12.44 -0.23
C ARG A 234 -21.99 -10.97 -0.19
N VAL A 235 -22.76 -10.15 -0.88
CA VAL A 235 -22.53 -8.72 -1.07
C VAL A 235 -23.25 -7.93 0.02
N HIS A 236 -22.52 -7.00 0.63
CA HIS A 236 -23.10 -5.92 1.43
C HIS A 236 -22.87 -4.57 0.75
N ASP A 237 -23.91 -3.74 0.68
CA ASP A 237 -23.86 -2.42 0.06
C ASP A 237 -23.70 -1.28 1.07
N GLY A 238 -22.84 -0.34 0.72
CA GLY A 238 -22.64 0.91 1.45
C GLY A 238 -21.49 0.85 2.46
N THR A 239 -21.15 2.03 2.99
CA THR A 239 -20.11 2.19 4.00
C THR A 239 -20.50 1.49 5.30
N PHE A 240 -19.65 0.60 5.79
CA PHE A 240 -19.84 -0.08 7.05
C PHE A 240 -18.92 0.47 8.13
N VAL A 241 -19.49 0.95 9.23
CA VAL A 241 -18.73 1.48 10.37
C VAL A 241 -18.87 0.54 11.56
N VAL A 242 -17.75 -0.05 11.98
CA VAL A 242 -17.63 -0.86 13.20
C VAL A 242 -17.30 0.06 14.36
N THR A 243 -18.26 0.25 15.27
CA THR A 243 -18.09 1.05 16.51
C THR A 243 -18.06 0.20 17.77
N SER A 244 -18.44 -1.07 17.66
CA SER A 244 -18.54 -2.04 18.74
C SER A 244 -18.22 -3.45 18.25
N ALA A 245 -18.06 -4.39 19.19
CA ALA A 245 -17.91 -5.80 18.86
C ALA A 245 -19.17 -6.38 18.18
N VAL A 246 -20.35 -5.85 18.50
CA VAL A 246 -21.60 -6.27 17.86
C VAL A 246 -21.61 -5.90 16.38
N ASP A 247 -21.14 -4.71 16.02
CA ASP A 247 -21.04 -4.30 14.61
C ASP A 247 -20.09 -5.20 13.81
N LEU A 248 -18.98 -5.61 14.43
CA LEU A 248 -17.98 -6.49 13.80
C LEU A 248 -18.58 -7.89 13.56
N VAL A 249 -19.20 -8.48 14.59
CA VAL A 249 -19.82 -9.81 14.50
C VAL A 249 -20.98 -9.81 13.48
N ALA A 250 -21.72 -8.71 13.35
CA ALA A 250 -22.78 -8.61 12.37
C ALA A 250 -22.27 -8.68 10.91
N LEU A 251 -20.99 -8.40 10.65
CA LEU A 251 -20.38 -8.56 9.31
C LEU A 251 -20.04 -10.03 8.98
N GLU A 252 -20.21 -10.97 9.91
CA GLU A 252 -19.88 -12.37 9.66
C GLU A 252 -20.67 -12.92 8.48
N GLY A 253 -19.93 -13.56 7.57
CA GLY A 253 -20.42 -14.07 6.30
C GLY A 253 -20.58 -13.04 5.18
N VAL A 254 -20.25 -11.76 5.36
CA VAL A 254 -20.04 -10.84 4.24
C VAL A 254 -18.70 -11.15 3.57
N THR A 255 -18.72 -11.40 2.26
CA THR A 255 -17.50 -11.70 1.48
C THR A 255 -17.05 -10.52 0.62
N HIS A 256 -18.00 -9.69 0.18
CA HIS A 256 -17.77 -8.52 -0.65
C HIS A 256 -18.49 -7.32 -0.04
N LEU A 257 -17.74 -6.25 0.22
CA LEU A 257 -18.27 -4.98 0.67
C LEU A 257 -18.19 -3.97 -0.48
N ARG A 258 -19.34 -3.62 -1.05
CA ARG A 258 -19.50 -2.51 -2.02
C ARG A 258 -19.58 -1.18 -1.29
N GLY A 259 -18.46 -0.80 -0.68
CA GLY A 259 -18.33 0.43 0.10
C GLY A 259 -17.03 0.46 0.89
N GLU A 260 -16.93 1.44 1.80
CA GLU A 260 -15.80 1.59 2.73
C GLU A 260 -16.03 0.78 4.02
N LEU A 261 -15.00 0.12 4.52
CA LEU A 261 -14.99 -0.47 5.87
C LEU A 261 -14.22 0.44 6.83
N ILE A 262 -14.91 0.97 7.85
CA ILE A 262 -14.30 1.81 8.90
C ILE A 262 -14.39 1.10 10.24
N ILE A 263 -13.24 0.74 10.84
CA ILE A 263 -13.17 0.17 12.20
C ILE A 263 -12.67 1.24 13.17
N SER A 264 -13.57 1.73 14.02
CA SER A 264 -13.34 2.79 15.00
C SER A 264 -14.07 2.48 16.31
N ALA A 265 -13.63 1.42 16.97
CA ALA A 265 -14.14 0.86 18.21
C ALA A 265 -13.04 0.84 19.30
N PRO A 266 -12.92 1.87 20.16
CA PRO A 266 -11.83 1.98 21.13
C PRO A 266 -11.74 0.84 22.16
N THR A 267 -12.83 0.12 22.39
CA THR A 267 -12.95 -1.00 23.33
C THR A 267 -12.72 -2.37 22.68
N LEU A 268 -12.69 -2.45 21.35
CA LEU A 268 -12.49 -3.70 20.61
C LEU A 268 -11.04 -4.18 20.81
N THR A 269 -10.87 -5.44 21.24
CA THR A 269 -9.53 -6.04 21.44
C THR A 269 -9.05 -6.84 20.25
N ASP A 270 -9.97 -7.42 19.49
CA ASP A 270 -9.68 -8.30 18.38
C ASP A 270 -10.67 -8.01 17.25
N ALA A 271 -10.15 -7.80 16.03
CA ALA A 271 -10.93 -7.61 14.83
C ALA A 271 -10.54 -8.69 13.82
N SER A 272 -11.40 -9.68 13.64
CA SER A 272 -11.20 -10.80 12.72
C SER A 272 -12.36 -10.86 11.73
N LEU A 273 -12.05 -10.79 10.44
CA LEU A 273 -12.99 -10.91 9.33
C LEU A 273 -12.39 -11.83 8.25
N PRO A 274 -12.28 -13.14 8.50
CA PRO A 274 -11.58 -14.07 7.61
C PRO A 274 -12.38 -14.45 6.38
N SER A 275 -13.69 -14.16 6.33
CA SER A 275 -14.51 -14.34 5.14
C SER A 275 -14.48 -13.14 4.18
N LEU A 276 -14.09 -11.95 4.67
CA LEU A 276 -14.14 -10.72 3.88
C LEU A 276 -12.97 -10.66 2.89
N ALA A 277 -13.30 -10.80 1.60
CA ALA A 277 -12.32 -10.92 0.53
C ALA A 277 -12.13 -9.61 -0.26
N VAL A 278 -13.20 -8.82 -0.44
CA VAL A 278 -13.19 -7.62 -1.28
C VAL A 278 -13.78 -6.43 -0.55
N ILE A 279 -13.06 -5.31 -0.59
CA ILE A 279 -13.55 -3.99 -0.19
C ILE A 279 -13.45 -3.08 -1.40
N GLN A 280 -14.59 -2.66 -1.95
CA GLN A 280 -14.62 -1.91 -3.21
C GLN A 280 -14.06 -0.49 -3.05
N GLU A 281 -14.21 0.13 -1.88
CA GLU A 281 -13.60 1.41 -1.55
C GLU A 281 -12.41 1.23 -0.59
N SER A 282 -12.34 1.97 0.52
CA SER A 282 -11.20 1.95 1.44
C SER A 282 -11.41 1.03 2.64
N LEU A 283 -10.32 0.53 3.20
CA LEU A 283 -10.25 -0.08 4.53
C LEU A 283 -9.61 0.94 5.48
N THR A 284 -10.33 1.39 6.51
CA THR A 284 -9.85 2.36 7.48
C THR A 284 -10.00 1.82 8.91
N VAL A 285 -8.92 1.34 9.52
CA VAL A 285 -8.87 0.88 10.92
C VAL A 285 -8.18 1.93 11.77
N ARG A 286 -8.96 2.74 12.49
CA ARG A 286 -8.43 3.92 13.20
C ARG A 286 -8.90 4.10 14.63
N GLY A 287 -7.98 4.58 15.48
CA GLY A 287 -8.30 5.04 16.83
C GLY A 287 -8.75 3.94 17.79
N ASN A 288 -8.37 2.68 17.53
CA ASN A 288 -8.74 1.55 18.36
C ASN A 288 -7.71 1.35 19.48
N ALA A 289 -7.91 2.03 20.61
CA ALA A 289 -6.94 2.04 21.72
C ALA A 289 -6.73 0.66 22.38
N SER A 290 -7.69 -0.26 22.26
CA SER A 290 -7.62 -1.60 22.87
C SER A 290 -7.28 -2.71 21.88
N LEU A 291 -7.29 -2.43 20.58
CA LEU A 291 -7.13 -3.44 19.52
C LEU A 291 -5.71 -3.99 19.54
N ARG A 292 -5.59 -5.31 19.69
CA ARG A 292 -4.34 -6.07 19.66
C ARG A 292 -4.14 -6.75 18.33
N ARG A 293 -5.20 -7.32 17.77
CA ARG A 293 -5.16 -8.07 16.52
C ARG A 293 -6.13 -7.53 15.49
N LEU A 294 -5.64 -7.28 14.27
CA LEU A 294 -6.45 -7.11 13.07
C LEU A 294 -6.12 -8.24 12.08
N SER A 295 -7.13 -9.00 11.65
CA SER A 295 -6.93 -10.15 10.75
C SER A 295 -8.01 -10.21 9.67
N LEU A 296 -7.58 -10.08 8.41
CA LEU A 296 -8.39 -10.28 7.21
C LEU A 296 -7.66 -11.22 6.23
N PRO A 297 -7.54 -12.52 6.56
CA PRO A 297 -6.71 -13.47 5.79
C PRO A 297 -7.21 -13.75 4.36
N ALA A 298 -8.52 -13.63 4.08
CA ALA A 298 -9.07 -13.82 2.74
C ALA A 298 -9.06 -12.54 1.88
N LEU A 299 -8.62 -11.41 2.45
CA LEU A 299 -8.62 -10.13 1.72
C LEU A 299 -7.72 -10.25 0.49
N ARG A 300 -8.26 -9.90 -0.68
CA ARG A 300 -7.59 -9.93 -1.99
C ARG A 300 -7.65 -8.59 -2.72
N TYR A 301 -8.61 -7.73 -2.39
CA TYR A 301 -8.77 -6.44 -3.07
C TYR A 301 -9.28 -5.33 -2.14
N VAL A 302 -8.65 -4.15 -2.27
CA VAL A 302 -9.09 -2.87 -1.71
C VAL A 302 -9.03 -1.83 -2.82
N GLY A 303 -10.18 -1.31 -3.26
CA GLY A 303 -10.24 -0.34 -4.37
C GLY A 303 -9.81 1.09 -3.99
N GLY A 304 -9.67 1.36 -2.70
CA GLY A 304 -9.20 2.62 -2.14
C GLY A 304 -7.88 2.47 -1.38
N ASN A 305 -7.78 3.15 -0.24
CA ASN A 305 -6.63 3.03 0.65
C ASN A 305 -6.83 1.88 1.64
N ALA A 306 -5.73 1.21 2.02
CA ALA A 306 -5.68 0.36 3.19
C ALA A 306 -4.96 1.12 4.31
N ALA A 307 -5.69 1.61 5.30
CA ALA A 307 -5.20 2.48 6.36
C ALA A 307 -5.39 1.86 7.75
N VAL A 308 -4.30 1.66 8.46
CA VAL A 308 -4.25 1.18 9.85
C VAL A 308 -3.56 2.25 10.69
N LEU A 309 -4.38 3.07 11.37
CA LEU A 309 -3.96 4.34 11.95
C LEU A 309 -4.24 4.41 13.46
N SER A 310 -3.28 4.84 14.26
CA SER A 310 -3.51 5.18 15.68
C SER A 310 -4.12 4.03 16.50
N ASN A 311 -3.64 2.79 16.34
CA ASN A 311 -4.07 1.64 17.13
C ASN A 311 -3.01 1.33 18.19
N ALA A 312 -3.18 1.93 19.37
CA ALA A 312 -2.15 2.02 20.42
C ALA A 312 -1.64 0.67 20.96
N ARG A 313 -2.41 -0.42 20.82
CA ARG A 313 -2.09 -1.75 21.33
C ARG A 313 -1.93 -2.81 20.25
N LEU A 314 -1.99 -2.43 18.97
CA LEU A 314 -1.95 -3.37 17.86
C LEU A 314 -0.57 -4.04 17.83
N ASP A 315 -0.54 -5.36 18.03
CA ASP A 315 0.65 -6.19 18.03
C ASP A 315 0.63 -7.27 16.94
N ALA A 316 -0.52 -7.52 16.32
CA ALA A 316 -0.67 -8.43 15.19
C ALA A 316 -1.55 -7.81 14.09
N LEU A 317 -1.02 -7.75 12.87
CA LEU A 317 -1.69 -7.23 11.68
C LEU A 317 -1.57 -8.25 10.55
N THR A 318 -2.69 -8.66 9.97
CA THR A 318 -2.74 -9.58 8.82
C THR A 318 -3.73 -9.06 7.79
N LEU A 319 -3.25 -8.74 6.59
CA LEU A 319 -4.05 -8.40 5.41
C LEU A 319 -3.69 -9.37 4.28
N GLY A 320 -4.56 -10.34 4.03
CA GLY A 320 -4.30 -11.46 3.13
C GLY A 320 -3.33 -12.49 3.70
N THR A 321 -3.03 -13.50 2.89
CA THR A 321 -2.13 -14.61 3.24
C THR A 321 -1.15 -14.85 2.09
N ALA A 322 0.13 -14.57 2.33
CA ALA A 322 1.19 -14.84 1.36
C ALA A 322 1.75 -16.26 1.53
N PRO A 323 2.16 -16.95 0.44
CA PRO A 323 2.10 -16.54 -0.97
C PRO A 323 0.77 -16.91 -1.65
N GLU A 324 -0.21 -17.41 -0.88
CA GLU A 324 -1.44 -18.06 -1.39
C GLU A 324 -2.39 -17.09 -2.11
N GLY A 325 -2.41 -15.81 -1.74
CA GLY A 325 -3.19 -14.78 -2.41
C GLY A 325 -2.60 -13.37 -2.26
N LEU A 326 -2.44 -12.67 -3.37
CA LEU A 326 -2.01 -11.27 -3.41
C LEU A 326 -3.17 -10.34 -3.01
N VAL A 327 -2.90 -9.35 -2.15
CA VAL A 327 -3.85 -8.28 -1.83
C VAL A 327 -3.51 -7.05 -2.66
N ARG A 328 -4.36 -6.71 -3.63
CA ARG A 328 -4.19 -5.47 -4.39
C ARG A 328 -4.84 -4.30 -3.67
N VAL A 329 -4.09 -3.21 -3.55
CA VAL A 329 -4.57 -1.94 -3.02
C VAL A 329 -4.39 -0.90 -4.12
N GLU A 330 -5.49 -0.46 -4.74
CA GLU A 330 -5.47 0.43 -5.91
C GLU A 330 -4.87 1.81 -5.59
N ARG A 331 -4.90 2.21 -4.31
CA ARG A 331 -4.29 3.45 -3.85
C ARG A 331 -3.14 3.18 -2.90
N SER A 332 -3.24 3.67 -1.66
CA SER A 332 -2.11 3.73 -0.74
C SER A 332 -2.26 2.78 0.43
N LEU A 333 -1.13 2.29 0.93
CA LEU A 333 -1.02 1.59 2.19
C LEU A 333 -0.52 2.55 3.27
N LEU A 334 -1.30 2.79 4.32
CA LEU A 334 -0.94 3.64 5.44
C LEU A 334 -0.90 2.81 6.72
N VAL A 335 0.27 2.70 7.34
CA VAL A 335 0.45 2.04 8.64
C VAL A 335 1.12 3.06 9.55
N GLU A 336 0.31 3.78 10.31
CA GLU A 336 0.75 4.96 11.07
C GLU A 336 0.31 4.90 12.53
N ASP A 337 1.15 5.38 13.44
CA ASP A 337 0.84 5.48 14.87
C ASP A 337 0.38 4.15 15.50
N ASN A 338 1.01 3.03 15.14
CA ASN A 338 0.80 1.72 15.78
C ASN A 338 2.04 1.34 16.62
N PRO A 339 2.24 1.97 17.80
CA PRO A 339 3.51 1.93 18.51
C PRO A 339 3.89 0.55 19.08
N MET A 340 2.96 -0.41 19.11
CA MET A 340 3.20 -1.78 19.59
C MET A 340 3.38 -2.79 18.45
N LEU A 341 3.26 -2.39 17.18
CA LEU A 341 3.35 -3.28 16.03
C LEU A 341 4.82 -3.69 15.80
N PRO A 342 5.18 -4.98 15.96
CA PRO A 342 6.58 -5.41 15.96
C PRO A 342 7.12 -5.74 14.56
N THR A 343 6.25 -6.05 13.60
CA THR A 343 6.60 -6.50 12.24
C THR A 343 5.50 -6.14 11.23
N LEU A 344 5.84 -6.13 9.93
CA LEU A 344 4.91 -6.01 8.81
C LEU A 344 4.77 -7.32 8.02
N GLU A 345 5.24 -8.46 8.54
CA GLU A 345 5.15 -9.77 7.85
C GLU A 345 3.73 -10.15 7.42
N GLY A 346 2.72 -9.84 8.24
CA GLY A 346 1.32 -10.09 7.87
C GLY A 346 0.79 -9.18 6.76
N LEU A 347 1.62 -8.28 6.22
CA LEU A 347 1.36 -7.49 5.01
C LEU A 347 2.15 -7.99 3.80
N ALA A 348 2.87 -9.11 3.89
CA ALA A 348 3.70 -9.63 2.80
C ALA A 348 2.93 -9.90 1.50
N ALA A 349 1.62 -10.13 1.59
CA ALA A 349 0.72 -10.29 0.44
C ALA A 349 0.31 -8.96 -0.22
N VAL A 350 0.53 -7.81 0.44
CA VAL A 350 -0.04 -6.53 0.02
C VAL A 350 0.80 -5.87 -1.07
N GLN A 351 0.13 -5.50 -2.16
CA GLN A 351 0.68 -4.72 -3.27
C GLN A 351 -0.13 -3.42 -3.43
N PRO A 352 0.35 -2.31 -2.86
CA PRO A 352 -0.17 -0.97 -3.13
C PRO A 352 0.37 -0.41 -4.45
N TYR A 353 -0.47 0.35 -5.16
CA TYR A 353 -0.14 0.90 -6.47
C TYR A 353 0.32 2.37 -6.42
N ASP A 354 -0.23 3.16 -5.50
CA ASP A 354 0.03 4.59 -5.39
C ASP A 354 1.17 4.87 -4.40
N SER A 355 0.89 4.91 -3.09
CA SER A 355 1.87 5.31 -2.08
C SER A 355 1.94 4.34 -0.90
N ILE A 356 3.04 4.38 -0.16
CA ILE A 356 3.20 3.70 1.13
C ILE A 356 3.62 4.73 2.17
N SER A 357 2.91 4.77 3.29
CA SER A 357 3.26 5.60 4.45
C SER A 357 3.40 4.72 5.69
N LEU A 358 4.61 4.63 6.21
CA LEU A 358 4.96 4.00 7.48
C LEU A 358 5.38 5.13 8.43
N ARG A 359 4.64 5.36 9.50
CA ARG A 359 4.95 6.44 10.46
C ARG A 359 4.78 6.00 11.89
N ALA A 360 5.73 6.35 12.75
CA ALA A 360 5.62 6.20 14.21
C ALA A 360 5.24 4.78 14.70
N ASN A 361 5.66 3.73 13.99
CA ASN A 361 5.51 2.34 14.43
C ASN A 361 6.70 1.92 15.30
N ASN A 362 6.75 2.44 16.52
CA ASN A 362 7.97 2.47 17.33
C ASN A 362 8.50 1.12 17.82
N ALA A 363 7.68 0.07 17.83
CA ALA A 363 8.10 -1.30 18.13
C ALA A 363 8.63 -2.06 16.91
N LEU A 364 8.55 -1.48 15.70
CA LEU A 364 8.99 -2.10 14.47
C LEU A 364 10.51 -2.16 14.43
N VAL A 365 11.06 -3.36 14.64
CA VAL A 365 12.51 -3.62 14.61
C VAL A 365 12.87 -4.25 13.27
N ASP A 366 12.37 -5.47 13.05
CA ASP A 366 12.50 -6.20 11.79
C ASP A 366 11.14 -6.19 11.07
N PRO A 367 10.97 -5.35 10.03
CA PRO A 367 9.70 -5.24 9.34
C PRO A 367 9.36 -6.45 8.46
N GLY A 368 10.27 -7.43 8.31
CA GLY A 368 10.12 -8.49 7.31
C GLY A 368 10.34 -7.96 5.89
N VAL A 369 9.66 -8.56 4.91
CA VAL A 369 9.80 -8.24 3.48
C VAL A 369 8.43 -8.05 2.85
N LEU A 370 8.32 -7.03 1.99
CA LEU A 370 7.16 -6.78 1.13
C LEU A 370 7.56 -7.05 -0.33
N PRO A 371 7.54 -8.33 -0.77
CA PRO A 371 8.19 -8.74 -2.01
C PRO A 371 7.50 -8.26 -3.30
N TYR A 372 6.21 -7.92 -3.23
CA TYR A 372 5.40 -7.54 -4.40
C TYR A 372 5.42 -6.03 -4.70
N VAL A 373 6.16 -5.23 -3.93
CA VAL A 373 6.29 -3.79 -4.13
C VAL A 373 7.46 -3.50 -5.08
N HIS A 374 7.15 -3.25 -6.36
CA HIS A 374 8.15 -3.04 -7.42
C HIS A 374 8.24 -1.59 -7.89
N VAL A 375 7.10 -0.92 -8.04
CA VAL A 375 6.96 0.45 -8.53
C VAL A 375 5.85 1.13 -7.72
N LEU A 376 6.06 2.39 -7.36
CA LEU A 376 5.05 3.24 -6.75
C LEU A 376 4.79 4.46 -7.63
N LEU A 377 3.52 4.70 -8.00
CA LEU A 377 3.12 5.91 -8.74
C LEU A 377 3.17 7.18 -7.88
N GLY A 378 2.97 7.01 -6.59
CA GLY A 378 3.09 8.06 -5.58
C GLY A 378 4.38 7.91 -4.80
N SER A 379 4.28 8.04 -3.47
CA SER A 379 5.43 8.26 -2.59
C SER A 379 5.67 7.11 -1.64
N LEU A 380 6.93 6.93 -1.23
CA LEU A 380 7.32 6.09 -0.12
C LEU A 380 7.73 6.99 1.05
N ILE A 381 6.98 6.93 2.14
CA ILE A 381 7.22 7.74 3.33
C ILE A 381 7.48 6.82 4.52
N ILE A 382 8.65 6.94 5.14
CA ILE A 382 9.06 6.18 6.32
C ILE A 382 9.59 7.18 7.35
N GLU A 383 8.79 7.49 8.36
CA GLU A 383 9.10 8.58 9.29
C GLU A 383 8.93 8.18 10.76
N ASP A 384 9.74 8.78 11.62
CA ASP A 384 9.62 8.75 13.08
C ASP A 384 9.63 7.34 13.70
N HIS A 385 10.38 6.38 13.13
CA HIS A 385 10.56 5.06 13.75
C HIS A 385 11.71 5.04 14.76
N LEU A 386 11.44 4.54 15.97
CA LEU A 386 12.46 4.43 17.01
C LEU A 386 13.39 3.22 16.91
N GLN A 387 12.97 2.13 16.27
CA GLN A 387 13.71 0.86 16.30
C GLN A 387 13.94 0.23 14.91
N LEU A 388 13.44 0.85 13.85
CA LEU A 388 13.53 0.32 12.49
C LEU A 388 14.99 0.31 12.00
N ASP A 389 15.51 -0.88 11.67
CA ASP A 389 16.90 -1.05 11.24
C ASP A 389 17.07 -1.18 9.71
N ARG A 390 16.00 -1.47 8.98
CA ARG A 390 15.95 -1.59 7.51
C ARG A 390 14.55 -1.32 6.97
N THR A 391 14.45 -1.09 5.67
CA THR A 391 13.16 -1.01 4.97
C THR A 391 12.77 -2.38 4.36
N PRO A 392 11.48 -2.72 4.23
CA PRO A 392 11.05 -4.03 3.75
C PRO A 392 11.03 -4.18 2.21
N PHE A 393 11.46 -3.16 1.45
CA PHE A 393 11.17 -3.00 0.01
C PHE A 393 12.24 -3.57 -0.94
N VAL A 394 12.58 -4.84 -0.77
CA VAL A 394 13.73 -5.48 -1.45
C VAL A 394 13.70 -5.46 -2.98
N ASN A 395 12.52 -5.32 -3.58
CA ASN A 395 12.30 -5.33 -5.03
C ASN A 395 11.88 -3.96 -5.60
N LEU A 396 11.83 -2.91 -4.78
CA LEU A 396 11.39 -1.58 -5.21
C LEU A 396 12.44 -0.95 -6.12
N SER A 397 12.04 -0.72 -7.37
CA SER A 397 12.93 -0.27 -8.46
C SER A 397 12.70 1.18 -8.86
N GLN A 398 11.47 1.69 -8.70
CA GLN A 398 11.09 3.03 -9.13
C GLN A 398 10.02 3.64 -8.23
N VAL A 399 10.15 4.93 -7.95
CA VAL A 399 9.15 5.75 -7.25
C VAL A 399 8.91 7.02 -8.05
N HIS A 400 7.68 7.26 -8.50
CA HIS A 400 7.34 8.47 -9.27
C HIS A 400 7.09 9.70 -8.38
N GLY A 401 6.73 9.51 -7.11
CA GLY A 401 6.64 10.56 -6.11
C GLY A 401 7.96 10.76 -5.36
N GLU A 402 7.85 10.98 -4.05
CA GLU A 402 9.01 11.16 -3.16
C GLU A 402 9.34 9.90 -2.35
N VAL A 403 10.61 9.75 -1.99
CA VAL A 403 11.10 8.80 -0.99
C VAL A 403 11.59 9.61 0.21
N ARG A 404 10.88 9.53 1.33
CA ARG A 404 11.22 10.22 2.58
C ARG A 404 11.61 9.21 3.65
N LEU A 405 12.87 9.22 4.06
CA LEU A 405 13.37 8.50 5.23
C LEU A 405 13.76 9.53 6.28
N THR A 406 12.83 9.90 7.17
CA THR A 406 13.06 10.96 8.16
C THR A 406 12.92 10.51 9.60
N ASN A 407 13.78 11.00 10.50
CA ASN A 407 13.73 10.74 11.94
C ASN A 407 13.69 9.24 12.34
N ASN A 408 14.28 8.34 11.54
CA ASN A 408 14.37 6.92 11.89
C ASN A 408 15.64 6.71 12.72
N SER A 409 15.52 6.67 14.04
CA SER A 409 16.65 6.83 14.95
C SER A 409 17.58 5.61 15.04
N ALA A 410 17.09 4.44 14.63
CA ALA A 410 17.84 3.18 14.58
C ALA A 410 18.30 2.77 13.17
N LEU A 411 17.94 3.54 12.13
CA LEU A 411 18.23 3.21 10.73
C LEU A 411 19.70 3.55 10.37
N PRO A 412 20.58 2.56 10.14
CA PRO A 412 22.00 2.82 9.86
C PRO A 412 22.27 3.23 8.40
N GLY A 413 21.30 3.00 7.51
CA GLY A 413 21.35 3.32 6.10
C GLY A 413 20.04 2.92 5.41
N PRO A 414 19.85 3.27 4.13
CA PRO A 414 18.65 2.95 3.35
C PRO A 414 18.58 1.47 2.91
N PHE A 415 18.89 0.54 3.82
CA PHE A 415 18.83 -0.89 3.56
C PHE A 415 17.42 -1.32 3.13
N GLY A 416 17.36 -2.25 2.17
CA GLY A 416 16.12 -2.64 1.51
C GLY A 416 15.87 -1.88 0.20
N LEU A 417 16.42 -0.69 -0.01
CA LEU A 417 16.27 0.08 -1.26
C LEU A 417 17.37 -0.23 -2.30
N GLY A 418 17.92 -1.45 -2.25
CA GLY A 418 19.07 -1.89 -3.07
C GLY A 418 18.83 -1.92 -4.58
N GLN A 419 17.56 -2.01 -4.99
CA GLN A 419 17.13 -2.08 -6.39
C GLN A 419 16.64 -0.73 -6.94
N LEU A 420 16.62 0.32 -6.13
CA LEU A 420 16.03 1.60 -6.51
C LEU A 420 16.90 2.29 -7.58
N THR A 421 16.31 2.53 -8.75
CA THR A 421 16.99 3.09 -9.94
C THR A 421 16.56 4.51 -10.28
N SER A 422 15.32 4.91 -9.98
CA SER A 422 14.80 6.26 -10.20
C SER A 422 13.85 6.71 -9.10
N VAL A 423 13.96 7.98 -8.73
CA VAL A 423 12.96 8.71 -7.93
C VAL A 423 12.62 10.00 -8.66
N ASP A 424 11.43 10.10 -9.25
CA ASP A 424 11.11 11.27 -10.08
C ASP A 424 10.92 12.55 -9.24
N GLY A 425 10.47 12.40 -7.98
CA GLY A 425 10.34 13.46 -6.99
C GLY A 425 11.57 13.60 -6.07
N THR A 426 11.31 13.81 -4.78
CA THR A 426 12.36 14.05 -3.78
C THR A 426 12.83 12.76 -3.14
N LEU A 427 14.13 12.52 -3.07
CA LEU A 427 14.75 11.59 -2.12
C LEU A 427 15.26 12.39 -0.91
N GLU A 428 14.57 12.28 0.22
CA GLU A 428 14.92 12.95 1.48
C GLU A 428 15.42 11.96 2.52
N LEU A 429 16.66 12.17 2.98
CA LEU A 429 17.29 11.45 4.07
C LEU A 429 17.60 12.45 5.18
N SER A 430 16.71 12.55 6.17
CA SER A 430 16.77 13.64 7.15
C SER A 430 16.63 13.19 8.61
N GLY A 431 17.50 13.64 9.50
CA GLY A 431 17.33 13.40 10.94
C GLY A 431 17.50 11.94 11.38
N ASN A 432 18.15 11.09 10.58
CA ASN A 432 18.40 9.69 10.95
C ASN A 432 19.67 9.62 11.82
N ALA A 433 19.48 9.42 13.13
CA ALA A 433 20.51 9.66 14.15
C ALA A 433 21.74 8.74 14.05
N VAL A 434 21.58 7.53 13.50
CA VAL A 434 22.64 6.53 13.36
C VAL A 434 22.99 6.23 11.91
N LEU A 435 22.44 6.99 10.94
CA LEU A 435 22.73 6.78 9.53
C LEU A 435 24.21 7.09 9.24
N GLU A 436 24.94 6.08 8.80
CA GLU A 436 26.39 6.12 8.57
C GLU A 436 26.74 5.99 7.09
N GLU A 437 25.93 5.30 6.29
CA GLU A 437 26.23 5.03 4.89
C GLU A 437 25.02 5.07 3.97
N LEU A 438 25.28 5.33 2.68
CA LEU A 438 24.27 5.39 1.62
C LEU A 438 24.47 4.32 0.53
N HIS A 439 25.46 3.42 0.67
CA HIS A 439 25.79 2.36 -0.29
C HIS A 439 24.60 1.56 -0.85
N PRO A 440 23.51 1.27 -0.09
CA PRO A 440 22.35 0.61 -0.66
C PRO A 440 21.70 1.36 -1.84
N LEU A 441 21.94 2.66 -2.02
CA LEU A 441 21.42 3.45 -3.14
C LEU A 441 22.30 3.44 -4.40
N GLY A 442 23.33 2.58 -4.46
CA GLY A 442 24.33 2.56 -5.54
C GLY A 442 23.80 2.18 -6.94
N GLN A 443 22.51 1.84 -7.07
CA GLN A 443 21.82 1.64 -8.35
C GLN A 443 21.05 2.87 -8.83
N LEU A 444 20.90 3.90 -8.00
CA LEU A 444 20.13 5.09 -8.33
C LEU A 444 20.81 5.85 -9.48
N THR A 445 20.05 6.10 -10.55
CA THR A 445 20.54 6.76 -11.78
C THR A 445 19.99 8.16 -11.96
N SER A 446 18.78 8.42 -11.47
CA SER A 446 18.08 9.70 -11.61
C SER A 446 17.30 10.02 -10.33
N VAL A 447 17.31 11.30 -9.94
CA VAL A 447 16.50 11.82 -8.84
C VAL A 447 15.96 13.22 -9.16
N GLY A 448 14.71 13.53 -8.83
CA GLY A 448 14.18 14.89 -8.96
C GLY A 448 14.89 15.85 -7.99
N GLN A 449 14.85 15.57 -6.69
CA GLN A 449 15.60 16.35 -5.70
C GLN A 449 16.23 15.44 -4.65
N LEU A 450 17.54 15.60 -4.40
CA LEU A 450 18.26 14.91 -3.34
C LEU A 450 18.43 15.83 -2.13
N ILE A 451 17.83 15.48 -1.00
CA ILE A 451 17.98 16.18 0.29
C ILE A 451 18.67 15.25 1.28
N ILE A 452 19.83 15.66 1.80
CA ILE A 452 20.55 14.96 2.87
C ILE A 452 20.75 15.92 4.02
N GLY A 453 19.97 15.77 5.08
CA GLY A 453 19.83 16.75 6.16
C GLY A 453 20.04 16.18 7.55
N GLY A 454 20.85 16.80 8.40
CA GLY A 454 20.78 16.51 9.84
C GLY A 454 21.06 15.06 10.24
N ASN A 455 21.89 14.32 9.48
CA ASN A 455 22.31 12.96 9.82
C ASN A 455 23.69 13.06 10.52
N PRO A 456 23.75 12.97 11.86
CA PRO A 456 24.95 13.36 12.62
C PRO A 456 26.09 12.33 12.53
N ARG A 457 25.87 11.14 11.95
CA ARG A 457 26.88 10.09 11.81
C ARG A 457 27.39 9.91 10.38
N LEU A 458 26.72 10.50 9.39
CA LEU A 458 27.11 10.43 7.99
C LEU A 458 28.45 11.14 7.76
N ARG A 459 29.40 10.46 7.12
CA ARG A 459 30.77 10.95 6.91
C ARG A 459 31.06 11.41 5.49
N ASP A 460 30.39 10.84 4.51
CA ASP A 460 30.52 11.19 3.10
C ASP A 460 29.22 10.89 2.35
N THR A 461 29.22 11.06 1.03
CA THR A 461 28.05 10.79 0.18
C THR A 461 28.24 9.55 -0.69
N ALA A 462 29.11 8.61 -0.30
CA ALA A 462 29.31 7.37 -1.02
C ALA A 462 28.03 6.52 -1.02
N GLY A 463 27.73 5.86 -2.15
CA GLY A 463 26.44 5.20 -2.40
C GLY A 463 25.60 5.81 -3.53
N PHE A 464 26.11 6.80 -4.26
CA PHE A 464 25.48 7.35 -5.46
C PHE A 464 26.36 7.18 -6.70
N GLU A 465 27.02 6.03 -6.83
CA GLU A 465 28.04 5.76 -7.86
C GLU A 465 27.48 5.82 -9.28
N ARG A 466 26.19 5.50 -9.44
CA ARG A 466 25.48 5.47 -10.73
C ARG A 466 24.61 6.69 -10.99
N LEU A 467 24.54 7.64 -10.05
CA LEU A 467 23.68 8.82 -10.20
C LEU A 467 24.21 9.69 -11.34
N ARG A 468 23.43 9.83 -12.41
CA ARG A 468 23.76 10.63 -13.61
C ARG A 468 23.08 11.98 -13.63
N HIS A 469 21.86 12.03 -13.10
CA HIS A 469 21.00 13.19 -13.16
C HIS A 469 20.37 13.47 -11.80
N ALA A 470 20.38 14.74 -11.40
CA ALA A 470 19.61 15.24 -10.28
C ALA A 470 18.93 16.55 -10.66
N GLY A 471 17.67 16.77 -10.31
CA GLY A 471 17.09 18.11 -10.49
C GLY A 471 17.72 19.14 -9.55
N ARG A 472 17.78 18.82 -8.24
CA ARG A 472 18.45 19.64 -7.22
C ARG A 472 19.17 18.77 -6.20
N ILE A 473 20.31 19.23 -5.67
CA ILE A 473 21.04 18.57 -4.59
C ILE A 473 21.18 19.54 -3.42
N HIS A 474 20.75 19.13 -2.22
CA HIS A 474 20.86 19.91 -0.99
C HIS A 474 21.39 19.06 0.15
N VAL A 475 22.60 19.39 0.62
CA VAL A 475 23.26 18.69 1.73
C VAL A 475 23.48 19.66 2.87
N GLN A 476 22.81 19.42 4.02
CA GLN A 476 22.85 20.36 5.13
C GLN A 476 22.91 19.75 6.53
N GLY A 477 23.59 20.43 7.45
CA GLY A 477 23.52 20.10 8.88
C GLY A 477 24.04 18.71 9.25
N ASN A 478 24.84 18.06 8.40
CA ASN A 478 25.43 16.76 8.69
C ASN A 478 26.75 16.97 9.44
N LYS A 479 26.70 16.86 10.77
CA LYS A 479 27.77 17.32 11.67
C LYS A 479 29.12 16.62 11.46
N GLU A 480 29.12 15.34 11.14
CA GLU A 480 30.33 14.52 10.93
C GLU A 480 30.73 14.38 9.46
N LEU A 481 30.03 15.05 8.55
CA LEU A 481 30.28 14.98 7.12
C LEU A 481 31.63 15.62 6.78
N LEU A 482 32.55 14.83 6.22
CA LEU A 482 33.90 15.23 5.84
C LEU A 482 33.99 15.60 4.37
N SER A 483 33.18 14.97 3.52
CA SER A 483 33.19 15.22 2.08
C SER A 483 31.83 15.06 1.42
N VAL A 484 31.66 15.73 0.29
CA VAL A 484 30.48 15.62 -0.59
C VAL A 484 30.95 15.42 -2.02
N GLY A 485 30.13 14.75 -2.83
CA GLY A 485 30.29 14.65 -4.28
C GLY A 485 30.83 13.31 -4.77
N ASP A 486 30.75 12.26 -3.95
CA ASP A 486 31.06 10.86 -4.29
C ASP A 486 30.05 10.27 -5.30
N MET A 487 29.81 11.00 -6.40
CA MET A 487 28.85 10.76 -7.48
C MET A 487 29.60 10.83 -8.82
N PRO A 488 30.51 9.88 -9.11
CA PRO A 488 31.41 9.95 -10.26
C PRO A 488 30.71 9.98 -11.63
N ALA A 489 29.49 9.44 -11.69
CA ALA A 489 28.65 9.41 -12.88
C ALA A 489 27.78 10.67 -13.06
N LEU A 490 27.75 11.61 -12.10
CA LEU A 490 26.83 12.75 -12.14
C LEU A 490 27.23 13.70 -13.27
N GLU A 491 26.36 13.85 -14.26
CA GLU A 491 26.58 14.65 -15.47
C GLU A 491 25.87 16.00 -15.38
N GLN A 492 24.69 16.03 -14.75
CA GLN A 492 23.77 17.16 -14.77
C GLN A 492 23.06 17.37 -13.44
N VAL A 493 23.04 18.62 -12.99
CA VAL A 493 22.11 19.16 -11.99
C VAL A 493 21.26 20.26 -12.64
N ASP A 494 19.94 20.10 -12.67
CA ASP A 494 19.07 21.04 -13.42
C ASP A 494 18.94 22.41 -12.77
N ASP A 495 19.06 22.46 -11.45
CA ASP A 495 18.93 23.67 -10.67
C ASP A 495 20.16 23.87 -9.78
N THR A 496 20.03 23.67 -8.47
CA THR A 496 21.02 24.10 -7.48
C THR A 496 21.75 22.91 -6.88
N PHE A 497 23.08 23.00 -6.81
CA PHE A 497 23.91 22.18 -5.93
C PHE A 497 24.25 22.99 -4.68
N ALA A 498 23.65 22.64 -3.55
CA ALA A 498 23.80 23.36 -2.28
C ALA A 498 24.46 22.49 -1.19
N VAL A 499 25.49 23.04 -0.55
CA VAL A 499 26.11 22.50 0.66
C VAL A 499 26.08 23.56 1.76
N LYS A 500 25.30 23.32 2.82
CA LYS A 500 25.03 24.34 3.84
C LYS A 500 25.24 23.84 5.26
N ALA A 501 25.91 24.63 6.11
CA ALA A 501 26.00 24.36 7.55
C ALA A 501 26.54 22.95 7.90
N ASN A 502 27.52 22.44 7.15
CA ASN A 502 28.21 21.20 7.48
C ASN A 502 29.56 21.53 8.14
N GLU A 503 29.61 21.51 9.48
CA GLU A 503 30.73 22.04 10.28
C GLU A 503 32.09 21.40 9.96
N LYS A 504 32.10 20.09 9.67
CA LYS A 504 33.32 19.31 9.41
C LYS A 504 33.60 19.08 7.92
N LEU A 505 32.77 19.62 7.02
CA LEU A 505 32.93 19.40 5.58
C LEU A 505 34.23 20.02 5.09
N GLN A 506 35.14 19.20 4.56
CA GLN A 506 36.46 19.64 4.11
C GLN A 506 36.53 19.86 2.61
N ARG A 507 35.75 19.11 1.81
CA ARG A 507 35.84 19.12 0.35
C ARG A 507 34.54 18.76 -0.35
N VAL A 508 34.27 19.44 -1.45
CA VAL A 508 33.40 18.96 -2.53
C VAL A 508 34.30 18.42 -3.64
N HIS A 509 34.18 17.14 -3.94
CA HIS A 509 35.13 16.38 -4.78
C HIS A 509 34.43 15.25 -5.54
N HIS A 510 35.17 14.45 -6.32
CA HIS A 510 34.66 13.25 -7.02
C HIS A 510 33.46 13.43 -7.98
N LEU A 511 33.32 14.63 -8.55
CA LEU A 511 32.33 14.95 -9.59
C LEU A 511 32.98 15.18 -10.99
N PRO A 512 33.78 14.23 -11.54
CA PRO A 512 34.55 14.43 -12.77
C PRO A 512 33.69 14.60 -14.03
N SER A 513 32.43 14.17 -13.98
CA SER A 513 31.50 14.16 -15.11
C SER A 513 30.55 15.36 -15.12
N LEU A 514 30.47 16.12 -14.02
CA LEU A 514 29.48 17.17 -13.82
C LEU A 514 29.77 18.37 -14.73
N ARG A 515 28.92 18.61 -15.73
CA ARG A 515 29.11 19.67 -16.73
C ARG A 515 28.11 20.81 -16.59
N ASN A 516 26.93 20.50 -16.06
CA ASN A 516 25.81 21.41 -16.00
C ASN A 516 25.30 21.51 -14.55
N ALA A 517 25.22 22.73 -14.05
CA ALA A 517 24.50 23.14 -12.86
C ALA A 517 24.02 24.58 -13.10
N VAL A 518 22.81 24.95 -12.67
CA VAL A 518 22.36 26.36 -12.77
C VAL A 518 22.96 27.18 -11.65
N SER A 519 23.02 26.62 -10.43
CA SER A 519 23.52 27.32 -9.26
C SER A 519 24.41 26.44 -8.40
N VAL A 520 25.45 27.04 -7.82
CA VAL A 520 26.29 26.44 -6.79
C VAL A 520 26.23 27.33 -5.55
N SER A 521 25.84 26.76 -4.42
CA SER A 521 25.71 27.46 -3.14
C SER A 521 26.46 26.72 -2.03
N ALA A 522 27.60 27.26 -1.60
CA ALA A 522 28.40 26.76 -0.48
C ALA A 522 28.34 27.76 0.68
N VAL A 523 27.54 27.45 1.70
CA VAL A 523 27.23 28.40 2.79
C VAL A 523 27.55 27.83 4.16
N ALA A 524 28.28 28.58 4.98
CA ALA A 524 28.59 28.25 6.38
C ALA A 524 29.21 26.85 6.55
N ASN A 525 30.21 26.50 5.73
CA ASN A 525 31.01 25.29 5.91
C ASN A 525 32.43 25.70 6.36
N PRO A 526 32.65 25.95 7.67
CA PRO A 526 33.87 26.60 8.15
C PRO A 526 35.15 25.79 7.94
N ALA A 527 35.05 24.46 7.80
CA ALA A 527 36.18 23.57 7.52
C ALA A 527 36.45 23.34 6.02
N LEU A 528 35.65 23.92 5.11
CA LEU A 528 35.72 23.67 3.68
C LEU A 528 36.97 24.30 3.08
N THR A 529 37.80 23.48 2.44
CA THR A 529 39.08 23.90 1.83
C THR A 529 39.10 23.72 0.31
N SER A 530 38.22 22.89 -0.25
CA SER A 530 38.23 22.56 -1.68
C SER A 530 36.83 22.46 -2.27
N LEU A 531 36.69 23.00 -3.48
CA LEU A 531 35.51 22.92 -4.36
C LEU A 531 35.85 22.23 -5.70
N GLU A 532 36.88 21.37 -5.71
CA GLU A 532 37.41 20.75 -6.94
C GLU A 532 36.39 19.92 -7.73
N GLY A 533 35.33 19.44 -7.08
CA GLY A 533 34.22 18.75 -7.74
C GLY A 533 33.54 19.61 -8.82
N PHE A 534 33.62 20.93 -8.74
CA PHE A 534 33.00 21.83 -9.72
C PHE A 534 33.92 22.22 -10.89
N GLY A 535 35.11 21.62 -11.02
CA GLY A 535 36.14 22.04 -11.98
C GLY A 535 35.83 21.86 -13.46
N ARG A 536 34.66 21.32 -13.80
CA ARG A 536 34.17 21.13 -15.17
C ARG A 536 33.06 22.11 -15.55
N LEU A 537 32.50 22.84 -14.60
CA LEU A 537 31.46 23.84 -14.84
C LEU A 537 32.04 25.04 -15.57
N THR A 538 31.33 25.51 -16.59
CA THR A 538 31.76 26.66 -17.42
C THR A 538 30.81 27.85 -17.30
N ARG A 539 29.57 27.63 -16.87
CA ARG A 539 28.56 28.67 -16.70
C ARG A 539 27.72 28.39 -15.47
N LEU A 540 27.35 29.44 -14.76
CA LEU A 540 26.40 29.42 -13.65
C LEU A 540 25.48 30.63 -13.75
N THR A 541 24.23 30.50 -13.36
CA THR A 541 23.40 31.67 -13.06
C THR A 541 23.75 32.22 -11.69
N THR A 542 24.08 31.37 -10.72
CA THR A 542 24.39 31.83 -9.36
C THR A 542 25.57 31.06 -8.79
N LEU A 543 26.54 31.80 -8.26
CA LEU A 543 27.63 31.28 -7.45
C LEU A 543 27.62 32.00 -6.10
N GLU A 544 27.22 31.28 -5.06
CA GLU A 544 27.24 31.76 -3.68
C GLU A 544 28.28 30.98 -2.87
N VAL A 545 29.26 31.69 -2.31
CA VAL A 545 30.28 31.10 -1.44
C VAL A 545 30.39 31.98 -0.20
N LEU A 546 29.67 31.59 0.86
CA LEU A 546 29.45 32.43 2.03
C LEU A 546 29.94 31.74 3.32
N GLY A 547 30.74 32.42 4.14
CA GLY A 547 31.12 31.93 5.47
C GLY A 547 31.94 30.63 5.48
N ASN A 548 32.74 30.37 4.44
CA ASN A 548 33.63 29.20 4.38
C ASN A 548 35.03 29.62 4.85
N THR A 549 35.20 29.72 6.17
CA THR A 549 36.37 30.38 6.78
C THR A 549 37.72 29.71 6.53
N ALA A 550 37.76 28.44 6.11
CA ALA A 550 38.99 27.73 5.75
C ALA A 550 39.31 27.75 4.24
N LEU A 551 38.42 28.27 3.40
CA LEU A 551 38.58 28.25 1.95
C LEU A 551 39.60 29.31 1.52
N THR A 552 40.69 28.88 0.87
CA THR A 552 41.79 29.78 0.49
C THR A 552 41.72 30.29 -0.95
N SER A 553 41.01 29.57 -1.82
CA SER A 553 40.82 29.93 -3.24
C SER A 553 39.57 29.29 -3.84
N LEU A 554 39.03 29.87 -4.92
CA LEU A 554 38.01 29.25 -5.79
C LEU A 554 38.64 28.54 -7.01
N GLY A 555 39.93 28.19 -6.96
CA GLY A 555 40.63 27.50 -8.07
C GLY A 555 39.99 26.17 -8.50
N GLY A 556 39.17 25.56 -7.65
CA GLY A 556 38.31 24.42 -8.02
C GLY A 556 37.26 24.75 -9.10
N LEU A 557 37.05 26.03 -9.42
CA LEU A 557 36.15 26.55 -10.45
C LEU A 557 36.93 27.25 -11.58
N ALA A 558 38.21 26.93 -11.80
CA ALA A 558 39.07 27.64 -12.74
C ALA A 558 38.57 27.71 -14.20
N ARG A 559 37.68 26.78 -14.61
CA ARG A 559 37.05 26.72 -15.94
C ARG A 559 35.75 27.51 -16.07
N LEU A 560 35.28 28.13 -14.99
CA LEU A 560 34.07 28.93 -14.98
C LEU A 560 34.30 30.20 -15.79
N ARG A 561 33.48 30.42 -16.82
CA ARG A 561 33.60 31.55 -17.76
C ARG A 561 32.55 32.62 -17.55
N GLU A 562 31.34 32.21 -17.19
CA GLU A 562 30.21 33.12 -17.07
C GLU A 562 29.43 32.85 -15.78
N VAL A 563 29.12 33.91 -15.05
CA VAL A 563 28.26 33.89 -13.87
C VAL A 563 27.26 35.03 -13.95
N ASP A 564 25.97 34.83 -13.67
CA ASP A 564 25.06 35.99 -13.60
C ASP A 564 25.17 36.70 -12.24
N PHE A 565 25.00 35.96 -11.16
CA PHE A 565 25.09 36.44 -9.78
C PHE A 565 26.30 35.82 -9.07
N PHE A 566 27.34 36.63 -8.85
CA PHE A 566 28.56 36.24 -8.15
C PHE A 566 28.57 36.83 -6.73
N ASN A 567 28.53 35.97 -5.72
CA ASN A 567 28.42 36.38 -4.32
C ASN A 567 29.41 35.63 -3.42
N LEU A 568 30.37 36.38 -2.88
CA LEU A 568 31.49 35.86 -2.10
C LEU A 568 31.61 36.65 -0.80
N GLN A 569 31.16 36.08 0.32
CA GLN A 569 31.14 36.79 1.60
C GLN A 569 31.69 36.00 2.77
N GLY A 570 32.38 36.66 3.71
CA GLY A 570 32.77 36.04 4.98
C GLY A 570 33.77 34.89 4.85
N ASN A 571 34.54 34.80 3.76
CA ASN A 571 35.55 33.75 3.57
C ASN A 571 36.92 34.27 4.05
N THR A 572 37.13 34.25 5.35
CA THR A 572 38.26 34.94 6.01
C THR A 572 39.65 34.41 5.66
N ALA A 573 39.77 33.17 5.16
CA ALA A 573 41.05 32.62 4.68
C ALA A 573 41.30 32.85 3.18
N LEU A 574 40.31 33.35 2.43
CA LEU A 574 40.38 33.50 0.98
C LEU A 574 41.37 34.61 0.63
N ALA A 575 42.43 34.27 -0.09
CA ALA A 575 43.47 35.22 -0.51
C ALA A 575 43.53 35.42 -2.02
N ASP A 576 42.90 34.52 -2.79
CA ASP A 576 42.90 34.56 -4.25
C ASP A 576 41.61 33.98 -4.83
N PHE A 577 41.18 34.49 -5.99
CA PHE A 577 40.00 33.95 -6.66
C PHE A 577 40.28 32.59 -7.33
N GLY A 578 41.42 32.41 -8.01
CA GLY A 578 41.69 31.21 -8.81
C GLY A 578 40.75 31.00 -10.02
N LEU A 579 39.93 31.99 -10.37
CA LEU A 579 38.97 31.95 -11.48
C LEU A 579 39.64 32.40 -12.79
N THR A 580 40.55 31.59 -13.32
CA THR A 580 41.45 31.99 -14.43
C THR A 580 40.75 32.16 -15.78
N GLU A 581 39.62 31.49 -16.02
CA GLU A 581 38.84 31.59 -17.26
C GLU A 581 37.60 32.48 -17.13
N LEU A 582 37.38 33.16 -16.00
CA LEU A 582 36.18 33.98 -15.82
C LEU A 582 36.23 35.21 -16.73
N GLU A 583 35.25 35.29 -17.63
CA GLU A 583 35.16 36.33 -18.67
C GLU A 583 33.98 37.28 -18.42
N ARG A 584 32.91 36.82 -17.77
CA ARG A 584 31.67 37.59 -17.65
C ARG A 584 30.94 37.40 -16.33
N VAL A 585 30.57 38.52 -15.71
CA VAL A 585 29.57 38.62 -14.64
C VAL A 585 28.47 39.59 -15.05
N SER A 586 27.20 39.16 -15.07
CA SER A 586 26.13 39.92 -15.77
C SER A 586 25.16 40.69 -14.88
N LEU A 587 24.79 40.17 -13.70
CA LEU A 587 23.76 40.77 -12.84
C LEU A 587 24.34 41.41 -11.58
N ALA A 588 25.15 40.67 -10.82
CA ALA A 588 25.74 41.18 -9.58
C ALA A 588 27.12 40.60 -9.30
N PHE A 589 28.01 41.45 -8.79
CA PHE A 589 29.34 41.12 -8.29
C PHE A 589 29.45 41.61 -6.85
N VAL A 590 29.32 40.68 -5.90
CA VAL A 590 29.36 40.96 -4.46
C VAL A 590 30.55 40.24 -3.84
N VAL A 591 31.50 41.01 -3.31
CA VAL A 591 32.70 40.51 -2.63
C VAL A 591 32.87 41.29 -1.33
N VAL A 592 32.38 40.74 -0.22
CA VAL A 592 32.30 41.46 1.06
C VAL A 592 32.88 40.64 2.20
N ASP A 593 33.55 41.24 3.17
CA ASP A 593 34.00 40.56 4.40
C ASP A 593 34.95 39.37 4.12
N ASN A 594 35.89 39.52 3.18
CA ASN A 594 36.94 38.54 2.91
C ASN A 594 38.30 39.11 3.35
N ALA A 595 38.58 39.02 4.65
CA ALA A 595 39.67 39.73 5.33
C ALA A 595 41.11 39.48 4.81
N LYS A 596 41.34 38.46 3.97
CA LYS A 596 42.65 38.17 3.34
C LYS A 596 42.67 38.40 1.82
N LEU A 597 41.53 38.74 1.23
CA LEU A 597 41.40 38.98 -0.20
C LEU A 597 41.72 40.46 -0.46
N PRO A 598 42.77 40.81 -1.22
CA PRO A 598 43.07 42.21 -1.49
C PRO A 598 41.92 42.92 -2.20
N THR A 599 41.49 44.08 -1.68
CA THR A 599 40.43 44.89 -2.28
C THR A 599 40.78 45.26 -3.73
N CYS A 600 42.05 45.59 -3.98
CA CYS A 600 42.53 45.90 -5.33
C CYS A 600 42.40 44.72 -6.32
N ARG A 601 42.49 43.45 -5.87
CA ARG A 601 42.25 42.28 -6.73
C ARG A 601 40.77 42.14 -7.05
N ALA A 602 39.90 42.33 -6.06
CA ALA A 602 38.45 42.27 -6.26
C ALA A 602 38.00 43.37 -7.24
N THR A 603 38.49 44.59 -7.08
CA THR A 603 38.21 45.70 -8.00
C THR A 603 38.73 45.44 -9.41
N ALA A 604 39.95 44.93 -9.55
CA ALA A 604 40.53 44.61 -10.86
C ALA A 604 39.74 43.51 -11.57
N LEU A 605 39.38 42.44 -10.85
CA LEU A 605 38.54 41.38 -11.40
C LEU A 605 37.19 41.94 -11.84
N ALA A 606 36.47 42.65 -10.96
CA ALA A 606 35.18 43.26 -11.27
C ALA A 606 35.25 44.15 -12.53
N ALA A 607 36.27 45.00 -12.65
CA ALA A 607 36.47 45.86 -13.82
C ALA A 607 36.71 45.07 -15.12
N SER A 608 37.30 43.87 -15.02
CA SER A 608 37.57 43.01 -16.18
C SER A 608 36.39 42.14 -16.61
N VAL A 609 35.55 41.68 -15.68
CA VAL A 609 34.50 40.67 -15.96
C VAL A 609 33.08 41.21 -15.86
N PHE A 610 32.82 42.25 -15.07
CA PHE A 610 31.45 42.71 -14.82
C PHE A 610 30.91 43.54 -15.99
N GLN A 611 29.75 43.14 -16.52
CA GLN A 611 29.09 43.75 -17.68
C GLN A 611 27.71 44.35 -17.37
N GLY A 612 27.28 44.35 -16.09
CA GLY A 612 26.01 44.93 -15.63
C GLY A 612 26.12 46.42 -15.29
N ASP A 613 25.10 46.98 -14.62
CA ASP A 613 25.14 48.36 -14.10
C ASP A 613 26.11 48.46 -12.91
N PRO A 614 27.24 49.18 -13.04
CA PRO A 614 28.27 49.22 -12.00
C PRO A 614 27.84 49.97 -10.73
N VAL A 615 26.80 50.81 -10.78
CA VAL A 615 26.32 51.59 -9.62
C VAL A 615 25.44 50.74 -8.69
N ALA A 616 24.68 49.81 -9.26
CA ALA A 616 23.74 48.97 -8.51
C ALA A 616 24.22 47.52 -8.35
N GLY A 617 25.08 47.03 -9.24
CA GLY A 617 25.45 45.62 -9.34
C GLY A 617 26.82 45.25 -8.80
N VAL A 618 27.69 46.20 -8.41
CA VAL A 618 29.00 45.91 -7.81
C VAL A 618 29.02 46.33 -6.35
N ASN A 619 29.32 45.40 -5.45
CA ASN A 619 29.53 45.66 -4.03
C ASN A 619 30.83 45.01 -3.57
N ILE A 620 31.82 45.84 -3.24
CA ILE A 620 33.14 45.43 -2.74
C ILE A 620 33.41 46.22 -1.47
N ASP A 621 33.39 45.54 -0.32
CA ASP A 621 33.56 46.18 0.99
C ASP A 621 34.18 45.22 2.02
N GLN A 622 34.82 45.75 3.06
CA GLN A 622 35.38 44.97 4.19
C GLN A 622 36.33 43.82 3.74
N ASN A 623 37.12 44.06 2.70
CA ASN A 623 38.18 43.14 2.26
C ASN A 623 39.57 43.68 2.73
N ASP A 624 40.68 43.09 2.28
CA ASP A 624 42.02 43.56 2.66
C ASP A 624 42.42 44.82 1.87
N ASP A 625 42.14 45.98 2.44
CA ASP A 625 42.53 47.30 1.91
C ASP A 625 44.02 47.62 2.09
N ALA A 626 44.75 46.87 2.92
CA ALA A 626 46.16 47.10 3.20
C ALA A 626 47.09 46.36 2.21
N ALA A 627 46.60 45.32 1.54
CA ALA A 627 47.36 44.56 0.56
C ALA A 627 47.66 45.37 -0.71
N THR A 628 48.87 45.20 -1.23
CA THR A 628 49.30 45.77 -2.51
C THR A 628 49.11 44.78 -3.65
N CYS A 629 48.43 45.17 -4.73
CA CYS A 629 48.31 44.37 -5.94
C CYS A 629 49.37 44.76 -6.99
N PRO A 630 49.97 43.79 -7.70
CA PRO A 630 50.86 44.05 -8.83
C PRO A 630 50.13 44.59 -10.07
#